data_AF-A0A930TS82-F1
#
_entry.id   AF-A0A930TS82-F1
#
_cell.length_a   1.000
_cell.length_b   1.000
_cell.length_c   1.000
_cell.angle_alpha   90.00
_cell.angle_beta   90.00
_cell.angle_gamma   90.00
#
_symmetry.space_group_name_H-M   'P 1'
#
loop_
_entity.id
_entity.type
_entity.pdbx_description
1 polymer ?
#
loop_
_entity_poly.entity_id
_entity_poly.type
_entity_poly.pdbx_seq_one_letter_code
_entity_poly.pdbx_strand_id
1 'polypeptide(L)'
;MKEVAQKDTSEYVRHSVIFELMLWELKNRDNSEILEFLRDRAVNDPFEYQEKKRYNPRHSALNALVHLDPLSAETLNLLRDRALNDPDEQLRKWAQKQLKKMEASSNG
;
A
#
# COMPACT_ATOMS: atom_id res chain seq x y z
N MET A 1 -15.07 -4.64 7.57
CA MET A 1 -14.05 -4.52 6.50
C MET A 1 -12.64 -4.44 7.07
N LYS A 2 -12.27 -3.41 7.85
CA LYS A 2 -10.91 -3.28 8.42
C LYS A 2 -10.42 -4.52 9.19
N GLU A 3 -11.28 -5.10 10.04
CA GLU A 3 -10.95 -6.32 10.78
C GLU A 3 -10.63 -7.52 9.86
N VAL A 4 -11.37 -7.67 8.75
CA VAL A 4 -11.13 -8.72 7.75
C VAL A 4 -9.78 -8.49 7.07
N ALA A 5 -9.50 -7.25 6.67
CA ALA A 5 -8.20 -6.88 6.09
C ALA A 5 -7.02 -7.00 7.08
N GLN A 6 -7.27 -7.20 8.37
CA GLN A 6 -6.24 -7.42 9.39
C GLN A 6 -6.04 -8.89 9.74
N LYS A 7 -7.13 -9.62 9.92
CA LYS A 7 -7.11 -10.93 10.60
C LYS A 7 -7.34 -12.10 9.66
N ASP A 8 -7.85 -11.86 8.45
CA ASP A 8 -8.15 -12.95 7.54
C ASP A 8 -6.85 -13.67 7.13
N THR A 9 -6.88 -15.00 7.18
CA THR A 9 -5.72 -15.85 6.84
C THR A 9 -5.34 -15.76 5.36
N SER A 10 -6.29 -15.42 4.48
CA SER A 10 -6.08 -15.31 3.04
C SER A 10 -5.58 -13.92 2.67
N GLU A 11 -4.36 -13.84 2.14
CA GLU A 11 -3.81 -12.59 1.63
C GLU A 11 -4.62 -12.03 0.45
N TYR A 12 -5.26 -12.90 -0.33
CA TYR A 12 -6.17 -12.47 -1.39
C TYR A 12 -7.38 -11.73 -0.82
N VAL A 13 -7.97 -12.25 0.27
CA VAL A 13 -9.10 -11.59 0.94
C VAL A 13 -8.65 -10.26 1.53
N ARG A 14 -7.51 -10.22 2.23
CA ARG A 14 -6.97 -8.96 2.78
C ARG A 14 -6.69 -7.92 1.69
N HIS A 15 -6.05 -8.33 0.59
CA HIS A 15 -5.86 -7.50 -0.60
C HIS A 15 -7.18 -6.95 -1.16
N SER A 16 -8.18 -7.82 -1.35
CA SER A 16 -9.46 -7.45 -1.95
C SER A 16 -10.18 -6.41 -1.10
N VAL A 17 -10.16 -6.59 0.23
CA VAL A 17 -10.75 -5.62 1.16
C VAL A 17 -10.00 -4.28 1.15
N ILE A 18 -8.67 -4.29 1.06
CA ILE A 18 -7.88 -3.04 0.89
C ILE A 18 -8.27 -2.32 -0.41
N PHE A 19 -8.47 -3.07 -1.49
CA PHE A 19 -8.88 -2.51 -2.78
C PHE A 19 -10.28 -1.89 -2.71
N GLU A 20 -11.24 -2.57 -2.09
CA GLU A 20 -12.59 -2.03 -1.89
C GLU A 20 -12.59 -0.75 -1.01
N LEU A 21 -11.77 -0.72 0.05
CA LEU A 21 -11.62 0.49 0.87
C LEU A 21 -11.04 1.66 0.08
N MET A 22 -10.06 1.43 -0.80
CA MET A 22 -9.53 2.45 -1.70
C MET A 22 -10.62 2.98 -2.64
N LEU A 23 -11.41 2.10 -3.26
CA LEU A 23 -12.50 2.50 -4.16
C LEU A 23 -13.58 3.30 -3.42
N TRP A 24 -13.89 2.91 -2.18
CA TRP A 24 -14.82 3.65 -1.35
C TRP A 24 -14.28 5.05 -1.04
N GLU A 25 -13.00 5.17 -0.68
CA GLU A 25 -12.41 6.48 -0.36
C GLU A 25 -12.37 7.40 -1.58
N LEU A 26 -12.01 6.89 -2.76
CA LEU A 26 -12.05 7.67 -4.00
C LEU A 26 -13.43 8.26 -4.31
N LYS A 27 -14.50 7.54 -3.92
CA LYS A 27 -15.89 7.95 -4.14
C LYS A 27 -16.41 8.94 -3.08
N ASN A 28 -15.96 8.82 -1.84
CA ASN A 28 -16.54 9.55 -0.70
C ASN A 28 -15.65 10.68 -0.15
N ARG A 29 -14.34 10.67 -0.47
CA ARG A 29 -13.39 11.79 -0.36
C ARG A 29 -13.42 12.55 0.98
N ASP A 30 -13.13 11.91 2.11
CA ASP A 30 -12.85 12.65 3.37
C ASP A 30 -12.43 11.79 4.59
N ASN A 31 -11.96 10.54 4.41
CA ASN A 31 -11.73 9.65 5.56
C ASN A 31 -10.25 9.48 5.92
N SER A 32 -9.77 10.33 6.84
CA SER A 32 -8.44 10.21 7.46
C SER A 32 -8.22 8.83 8.12
N GLU A 33 -9.26 8.21 8.66
CA GLU A 33 -9.21 6.88 9.29
C GLU A 33 -8.92 5.76 8.29
N ILE A 34 -9.27 5.94 7.01
CA ILE A 34 -8.91 4.99 5.95
C ILE A 34 -7.45 5.15 5.56
N LEU A 35 -6.95 6.39 5.45
CA LEU A 35 -5.53 6.63 5.18
C LEU A 35 -4.64 6.05 6.30
N GLU A 36 -4.99 6.29 7.57
CA GLU A 36 -4.29 5.68 8.70
C GLU A 36 -4.29 4.15 8.65
N PHE A 37 -5.44 3.56 8.34
CA PHE A 37 -5.56 2.11 8.19
C PHE A 37 -4.68 1.57 7.05
N LEU A 38 -4.62 2.26 5.91
CA LEU A 38 -3.77 1.88 4.78
C LEU A 38 -2.29 2.00 5.15
N ARG A 39 -1.87 3.03 5.89
CA ARG A 39 -0.49 3.16 6.37
C ARG A 39 -0.10 1.99 7.27
N ASP A 40 -0.98 1.61 8.19
CA ASP A 40 -0.78 0.44 9.06
C ASP A 40 -0.65 -0.86 8.24
N ARG A 41 -1.54 -1.11 7.27
CA ARG A 41 -1.44 -2.30 6.41
C ARG A 41 -0.22 -2.30 5.49
N ALA A 42 0.23 -1.13 5.02
CA ALA A 42 1.45 -1.02 4.22
C ALA A 42 2.71 -1.45 5.01
N VAL A 43 2.68 -1.31 6.34
CA VAL A 43 3.82 -1.66 7.20
C VAL A 43 3.70 -3.04 7.80
N ASN A 44 2.53 -3.35 8.37
CA ASN A 44 2.35 -4.43 9.34
C ASN A 44 1.56 -5.63 8.82
N ASP A 45 1.15 -5.67 7.54
CA ASP A 45 0.50 -6.89 7.03
C ASP A 45 1.49 -8.09 7.08
N PRO A 46 1.07 -9.23 7.64
CA PRO A 46 1.94 -10.39 7.88
C PRO A 46 2.22 -11.19 6.60
N PHE A 47 2.05 -10.59 5.43
CA PHE A 47 2.35 -11.24 4.16
C PHE A 47 3.81 -11.69 4.11
N GLU A 48 3.95 -12.98 3.87
CA GLU A 48 5.19 -13.65 3.54
C GLU A 48 5.07 -14.19 2.11
N TYR A 49 6.09 -13.94 1.31
CA TYR A 49 6.11 -14.42 -0.06
C TYR A 49 6.14 -15.96 -0.08
N GLN A 50 5.20 -16.55 -0.82
CA GLN A 50 5.15 -17.98 -1.10
C GLN A 50 4.87 -18.14 -2.60
N GLU A 51 5.45 -19.14 -3.26
CA GLU A 51 5.39 -19.32 -4.73
C GLU A 51 3.96 -19.27 -5.31
N LYS A 52 2.93 -19.59 -4.51
CA LYS A 52 1.51 -19.60 -4.90
C LYS A 52 0.74 -18.33 -4.53
N LYS A 53 1.28 -17.48 -3.65
CA LYS A 53 0.59 -16.29 -3.12
C LYS A 53 0.97 -15.07 -3.96
N ARG A 54 -0.02 -14.50 -4.64
CA ARG A 54 0.21 -13.41 -5.63
C ARG A 54 -0.15 -12.03 -5.13
N TYR A 55 -0.91 -11.92 -4.05
CA TYR A 55 -1.51 -10.66 -3.62
C TYR A 55 -0.86 -10.19 -2.34
N ASN A 56 0.17 -9.35 -2.47
CA ASN A 56 0.83 -8.71 -1.33
C ASN A 56 -0.05 -7.55 -0.82
N PRO A 57 -0.66 -7.66 0.38
CA PRO A 57 -1.52 -6.60 0.91
C PRO A 57 -0.73 -5.35 1.29
N ARG A 58 0.55 -5.45 1.67
CA ARG A 58 1.42 -4.29 1.88
C ARG A 58 1.56 -3.47 0.59
N HIS A 59 1.82 -4.15 -0.53
CA HIS A 59 1.86 -3.51 -1.85
C HIS A 59 0.54 -2.83 -2.19
N SER A 60 -0.57 -3.49 -1.89
CA SER A 60 -1.91 -3.00 -2.21
C SER A 60 -2.25 -1.72 -1.44
N ALA A 61 -1.93 -1.71 -0.15
CA ALA A 61 -2.11 -0.55 0.70
C ALA A 61 -1.19 0.61 0.30
N LEU A 62 0.08 0.33 0.02
CA LEU A 62 1.04 1.34 -0.44
C LEU A 62 0.63 1.94 -1.79
N ASN A 63 0.16 1.10 -2.72
CA ASN A 63 -0.37 1.57 -3.99
C ASN A 63 -1.63 2.42 -3.82
N ALA A 64 -2.52 2.07 -2.89
CA ALA A 64 -3.68 2.90 -2.57
C ALA A 64 -3.26 4.30 -2.06
N LEU A 65 -2.28 4.36 -1.14
CA LEU A 65 -1.74 5.63 -0.64
C LEU A 65 -1.12 6.48 -1.75
N VAL A 66 -0.37 5.87 -2.67
CA VAL A 66 0.16 6.57 -3.84
C VAL A 66 -0.93 7.17 -4.73
N HIS A 67 -2.11 6.55 -4.82
CA HIS A 67 -3.21 7.10 -5.61
C HIS A 67 -4.01 8.17 -4.86
N LEU A 68 -4.23 7.97 -3.56
CA LEU A 68 -5.07 8.84 -2.74
C LEU A 68 -4.33 10.10 -2.29
N ASP A 69 -3.04 9.99 -2.00
CA ASP A 69 -2.22 11.04 -1.39
C ASP A 69 -0.75 10.97 -1.88
N PRO A 70 -0.50 11.13 -3.19
CA PRO A 70 0.78 10.83 -3.85
C PRO A 70 1.98 11.65 -3.36
N LEU A 71 1.76 12.89 -2.93
CA LEU A 71 2.82 13.86 -2.66
C LEU A 71 2.95 14.21 -1.18
N SER A 72 2.17 13.59 -0.29
CA SER A 72 2.38 13.79 1.14
C SER A 72 3.71 13.23 1.60
N ALA A 73 4.27 13.87 2.63
CA ALA A 73 5.51 13.44 3.24
C ALA A 73 5.37 12.00 3.78
N GLU A 74 4.21 11.65 4.32
CA GLU A 74 3.89 10.33 4.85
C GLU A 74 3.94 9.26 3.77
N THR A 75 3.27 9.47 2.62
CA THR A 75 3.27 8.50 1.51
C THR A 75 4.68 8.34 0.93
N LEU A 76 5.41 9.44 0.75
CA LEU A 76 6.78 9.41 0.23
C LEU A 76 7.74 8.69 1.20
N ASN A 77 7.60 8.93 2.51
CA ASN A 77 8.42 8.27 3.52
C ASN A 77 8.14 6.77 3.58
N LEU A 78 6.87 6.36 3.51
CA LEU A 78 6.52 4.95 3.42
C LEU A 78 7.05 4.29 2.15
N LEU A 79 6.96 4.97 0.99
CA LEU A 79 7.55 4.47 -0.25
C LEU A 79 9.06 4.24 -0.13
N ARG A 80 9.80 5.20 0.46
CA ARG A 80 11.25 5.09 0.68
C ARG A 80 11.59 3.95 1.63
N ASP A 81 10.88 3.85 2.74
CA ASP A 81 11.10 2.79 3.72
C ASP A 81 10.81 1.40 3.12
N ARG A 82 9.67 1.23 2.43
CA ARG A 82 9.33 -0.04 1.77
C ARG A 82 10.26 -0.36 0.60
N ALA A 83 10.80 0.63 -0.10
CA ALA A 83 11.80 0.45 -1.16
C ALA A 83 13.14 -0.13 -0.65
N LEU A 84 13.48 0.12 0.61
CA LEU A 84 14.73 -0.32 1.24
C LEU A 84 14.54 -1.59 2.08
N ASN A 85 13.47 -1.64 2.87
CA ASN A 85 13.36 -2.52 4.02
C ASN A 85 12.24 -3.57 3.91
N ASP A 86 11.34 -3.49 2.92
CA ASP A 86 10.26 -4.48 2.82
C ASP A 86 10.83 -5.88 2.57
N PRO A 87 10.39 -6.94 3.26
CA PRO A 87 10.94 -8.27 3.05
C PRO A 87 10.60 -8.84 1.66
N ASP A 88 9.55 -8.35 1.00
CA ASP A 88 9.20 -8.74 -0.37
C ASP A 88 10.01 -7.94 -1.41
N GLU A 89 10.86 -8.64 -2.17
CA GLU A 89 11.71 -8.02 -3.18
C GLU A 89 10.93 -7.35 -4.31
N GLN A 90 9.77 -7.89 -4.69
CA GLN A 90 8.95 -7.31 -5.75
C GLN A 90 8.36 -5.97 -5.30
N LEU A 91 7.93 -5.88 -4.04
CA LEU A 91 7.47 -4.63 -3.44
C LEU A 91 8.61 -3.61 -3.34
N ARG A 92 9.82 -4.01 -2.92
CA ARG A 92 11.00 -3.12 -2.93
C ARG A 92 11.25 -2.54 -4.33
N LYS A 93 11.32 -3.39 -5.36
CA LYS A 93 11.53 -2.99 -6.76
C LYS A 93 10.43 -2.07 -7.27
N TRP A 94 9.18 -2.38 -6.97
CA TRP A 94 8.04 -1.55 -7.35
C TRP A 94 8.11 -0.16 -6.71
N ALA A 95 8.40 -0.09 -5.40
CA ALA A 95 8.48 1.17 -4.66
C ALA A 95 9.62 2.07 -5.19
N GLN A 96 10.79 1.50 -5.48
CA GLN A 96 11.90 2.23 -6.12
C GLN A 96 11.49 2.82 -7.48
N LYS A 97 10.71 2.07 -8.28
CA LYS A 97 10.21 2.56 -9.57
C LYS A 97 9.22 3.71 -9.40
N GLN A 98 8.37 3.69 -8.37
CA GLN A 98 7.45 4.80 -8.12
C GLN A 98 8.18 6.06 -7.67
N LEU A 99 9.16 5.94 -6.77
CA LEU A 99 9.98 7.08 -6.34
C LEU A 99 10.64 7.80 -7.52
N LYS A 100 11.26 7.04 -8.44
CA LYS A 100 11.86 7.61 -9.66
C LYS A 100 10.85 8.35 -10.54
N LYS A 101 9.61 7.85 -10.65
CA LYS A 101 8.55 8.53 -11.41
C LYS A 101 8.16 9.85 -10.74
N MET A 102 8.01 9.85 -9.42
CA MET A 102 7.63 11.05 -8.66
C MET A 102 8.73 12.12 -8.75
N GLU A 103 10.00 11.75 -8.63
CA GLU A 103 11.14 12.65 -8.82
C GLU A 103 11.18 13.26 -10.23
N ALA A 104 10.87 12.46 -11.26
CA ALA A 104 10.79 12.96 -12.63
C ALA A 104 9.61 13.94 -12.83
N SER A 105 8.48 13.70 -12.15
CA SER A 105 7.30 14.57 -12.21
C SER A 105 7.43 15.84 -11.38
N SER A 106 8.33 15.91 -10.39
CA SER A 106 8.59 17.13 -9.61
C SER A 106 9.64 18.06 -10.24
N ASN A 107 10.37 17.59 -11.25
CA ASN A 107 11.46 18.32 -11.92
C ASN A 107 11.09 18.84 -13.32
N GLY A 108 9.83 18.75 -13.74
CA GLY A 108 9.32 19.25 -15.02
C GLY A 108 8.21 20.27 -14.82
#